data_AF-D2I7M9-F1
#
_entry.id   AF-D2I7M9-F1
#
_cell.length_a   1.000
_cell.length_b   1.000
_cell.length_c   1.000
_cell.angle_alpha   90.00
_cell.angle_beta   90.00
_cell.angle_gamma   90.00
#
_symmetry.space_group_name_H-M   'P 1'
#
loop_
_entity.id
_entity.type
_entity.pdbx_description
1 polymer ?
#
loop_
_entity_poly.entity_id
_entity_poly.type
_entity_poly.pdbx_seq_one_letter_code
_entity_poly.pdbx_strand_id
1 'polypeptide(L)'
;MKPPPLFNEVSATVIQAEKVSSLRNEVQIKHEENYKEALVTIKEDLKLIEGPDIKENLQDQIRHWFIECRNLTGTFPEYPNVEEGGSAIIFSNKTPQQVTEDIIANQEEEEKDKKKAAKKPKKPKKEKEKKGTKEKTK
;
A
#
# COMPACT_ATOMS: atom_id res chain seq x y z
N MET A 1 45.54 50.67 25.06
CA MET A 1 44.36 50.87 25.92
C MET A 1 43.85 49.50 26.34
N LYS A 2 43.73 49.21 27.65
CA LYS A 2 43.07 47.97 28.11
C LYS A 2 41.55 48.19 28.07
N PRO A 3 40.76 47.29 27.47
CA PRO A 3 39.31 47.46 27.45
C PRO A 3 38.73 47.43 28.87
N PRO A 4 37.58 48.10 29.11
CA PRO A 4 36.93 48.13 30.41
C PRO A 4 36.63 46.72 30.96
N PRO A 5 36.67 46.51 32.28
CA PRO A 5 36.57 45.19 32.90
C PRO A 5 35.29 44.41 32.58
N LEU A 6 34.21 45.07 32.15
CA LEU A 6 32.92 44.44 31.83
C LEU A 6 32.68 44.29 30.30
N PHE A 7 33.66 44.65 29.47
CA PHE A 7 33.49 44.67 28.01
C PHE A 7 33.22 43.28 27.40
N ASN A 8 33.63 42.21 28.08
CA ASN A 8 33.42 40.82 27.66
C ASN A 8 32.23 40.13 28.37
N GLU A 9 31.48 40.82 29.22
CA GLU A 9 30.35 40.22 29.92
C GLU A 9 29.06 40.28 29.09
N VAL A 10 28.34 39.16 29.03
CA VAL A 10 27.05 39.06 28.34
C VAL A 10 26.02 39.86 29.13
N SER A 11 25.37 40.82 28.47
CA SER A 11 24.33 41.66 29.11
C SER A 11 23.19 40.80 29.69
N ALA A 12 22.63 41.21 30.83
CA ALA A 12 21.47 40.56 31.44
C ALA A 12 20.28 40.40 30.47
N THR A 13 20.12 41.34 29.54
CA THR A 13 19.11 41.27 28.47
C THR A 13 19.33 40.09 27.52
N VAL A 14 20.59 39.78 27.20
CA VAL A 14 20.94 38.64 26.33
C VAL A 14 20.68 37.33 27.05
N ILE A 15 21.07 37.21 28.33
CA ILE A 15 20.79 36.03 29.17
C ILE A 15 19.28 35.78 29.26
N GLN A 16 18.48 36.83 29.45
CA GLN A 16 17.01 36.70 29.48
C GLN A 16 16.45 36.27 28.11
N ALA A 17 16.95 36.84 27.01
CA ALA A 17 16.53 36.47 25.66
C ALA A 17 16.86 35.00 25.33
N GLU A 18 18.05 34.53 25.70
CA GLU A 18 18.46 33.13 25.56
C GLU A 18 17.54 32.20 26.36
N LYS A 19 17.24 32.55 27.62
CA LYS A 19 16.32 31.76 28.45
C LYS A 19 14.93 31.65 27.81
N VAL A 20 14.38 32.75 27.31
CA VAL A 20 13.07 32.76 26.64
C VAL A 20 13.12 31.97 25.33
N SER A 21 14.22 32.08 24.56
CA SER A 21 14.42 31.32 23.33
C SER A 21 14.42 29.82 23.59
N SER A 22 15.18 29.37 24.59
CA SER A 22 15.26 27.95 24.99
C SER A 22 13.89 27.40 25.42
N LEU A 23 13.14 28.14 26.23
CA LEU A 23 11.79 27.74 26.65
C LEU A 23 10.83 27.63 25.46
N ARG A 24 10.90 28.58 24.52
CA ARG A 24 10.09 28.54 23.29
C ARG A 24 10.44 27.32 22.44
N ASN A 25 11.72 27.04 22.26
CA ASN A 25 12.20 25.91 21.47
C ASN A 25 11.73 24.58 22.08
N GLU A 26 11.79 24.42 23.41
CA GLU A 26 11.29 23.22 24.09
C GLU A 26 9.79 23.01 23.84
N VAL A 27 8.99 24.06 23.96
CA VAL A 27 7.54 24.00 23.70
C VAL A 27 7.25 23.67 22.24
N GLN A 28 8.00 24.26 21.30
CA GLN A 28 7.85 23.98 19.87
C GLN A 28 8.14 22.51 19.55
N ILE A 29 9.20 21.94 20.12
CA ILE A 29 9.54 20.52 19.93
C ILE A 29 8.42 19.63 20.44
N LYS A 30 7.90 19.89 21.66
CA LYS A 30 6.79 19.10 22.23
C LYS A 30 5.53 19.17 21.37
N HIS A 31 5.20 20.35 20.83
CA HIS A 31 4.03 20.47 19.94
C HIS A 31 4.23 19.73 18.62
N GLU A 32 5.41 19.80 18.04
CA GLU A 32 5.76 19.07 16.82
C GLU A 32 5.68 17.55 17.02
N GLU A 33 6.17 17.05 18.15
CA GLU A 33 6.07 15.63 18.54
C GLU A 33 4.61 15.20 18.72
N ASN A 34 3.83 15.94 19.51
CA ASN A 34 2.42 15.66 19.73
C ASN A 34 1.62 15.68 18.42
N TYR A 35 1.94 16.61 17.51
CA TYR A 35 1.29 16.67 16.21
C TYR A 35 1.58 15.43 15.36
N LYS A 36 2.84 15.00 15.31
CA LYS A 36 3.25 13.78 14.59
C LYS A 36 2.60 12.53 15.17
N GLU A 37 2.54 12.42 16.48
CA GLU A 37 1.86 11.33 17.17
C GLU A 37 0.36 11.33 16.84
N ALA A 38 -0.30 12.48 16.98
CA ALA A 38 -1.73 12.62 16.70
C ALA A 38 -2.07 12.21 15.26
N LEU A 39 -1.24 12.53 14.26
CA LEU A 39 -1.45 12.10 12.87
C LEU A 39 -1.50 10.57 12.73
N VAL A 40 -0.61 9.87 13.42
CA VAL A 40 -0.55 8.41 13.39
C VAL A 40 -1.75 7.83 14.13
N THR A 41 -2.01 8.29 15.36
CA THR A 41 -3.12 7.84 16.19
C THR A 41 -4.47 8.02 15.49
N ILE A 42 -4.75 9.22 14.96
CA ILE A 42 -6.01 9.50 14.28
C ILE A 42 -6.20 8.59 13.06
N LYS A 43 -5.14 8.34 12.29
CA LYS A 43 -5.21 7.46 11.12
C LYS A 43 -5.48 6.00 11.53
N GLU A 44 -4.85 5.53 12.60
CA GLU A 44 -5.04 4.18 13.13
C GLU A 44 -6.45 4.00 13.71
N ASP A 45 -6.93 4.98 14.47
CA ASP A 45 -8.29 4.99 15.03
C ASP A 45 -9.34 4.98 13.93
N LEU A 46 -9.18 5.81 12.89
CA LEU A 46 -10.08 5.83 11.75
C LEU A 46 -10.09 4.47 11.04
N LYS A 47 -8.93 3.85 10.84
CA LYS A 47 -8.84 2.49 10.27
C LYS A 47 -9.51 1.44 11.16
N LEU A 48 -9.42 1.57 12.48
CA LEU A 48 -10.03 0.64 13.43
C LEU A 48 -11.57 0.76 13.41
N ILE A 49 -12.08 1.99 13.33
CA ILE A 49 -13.51 2.29 13.38
C ILE A 49 -14.19 2.03 12.03
N GLU A 50 -13.60 2.52 10.93
CA GLU A 50 -14.22 2.46 9.59
C GLU A 50 -13.75 1.25 8.78
N GLY A 51 -12.57 0.71 9.07
CA GLY A 51 -11.97 -0.39 8.30
C GLY A 51 -12.83 -1.65 8.21
N PRO A 52 -13.52 -2.10 9.27
CA PRO A 52 -14.43 -3.24 9.19
C PRO A 52 -15.57 -3.01 8.20
N ASP A 53 -16.23 -1.85 8.26
CA ASP A 53 -17.35 -1.50 7.37
C ASP A 53 -16.89 -1.38 5.91
N ILE A 54 -15.78 -0.69 5.67
CA ILE A 54 -15.15 -0.59 4.35
C ILE A 54 -14.84 -1.99 3.80
N LYS A 55 -14.25 -2.87 4.63
CA LYS A 55 -13.93 -4.24 4.22
C LYS A 55 -15.18 -5.02 3.84
N GLU A 56 -16.22 -5.02 4.66
CA GLU A 56 -17.46 -5.76 4.38
C GLU A 56 -18.14 -5.23 3.12
N ASN A 57 -18.22 -3.90 2.95
CA ASN A 57 -18.77 -3.29 1.74
C ASN A 57 -17.99 -3.69 0.47
N LEU A 58 -16.65 -3.71 0.54
CA LEU A 58 -15.83 -4.17 -0.59
C LEU A 58 -16.04 -5.66 -0.88
N GLN A 59 -16.17 -6.50 0.15
CA GLN A 59 -16.47 -7.92 -0.02
C GLN A 59 -17.85 -8.14 -0.65
N ASP A 60 -18.84 -7.35 -0.26
CA ASP A 60 -20.19 -7.40 -0.82
C ASP A 60 -20.22 -6.99 -2.29
N GLN A 61 -19.48 -5.96 -2.69
CA GLN A 61 -19.35 -5.58 -4.10
C GLN A 61 -18.71 -6.68 -4.94
N ILE A 62 -17.66 -7.34 -4.43
CA ILE A 62 -17.05 -8.50 -5.10
C ILE A 62 -18.08 -9.64 -5.22
N ARG A 63 -18.77 -9.97 -4.13
CA ARG A 63 -19.79 -11.02 -4.13
C ARG A 63 -20.92 -10.72 -5.12
N HIS A 64 -21.37 -9.48 -5.17
CA HIS A 64 -22.40 -9.03 -6.10
C HIS A 64 -21.94 -9.20 -7.55
N TRP A 65 -20.74 -8.74 -7.86
CA TRP A 65 -20.13 -8.91 -9.17
C TRP A 65 -20.11 -10.40 -9.58
N PHE A 66 -19.57 -11.31 -8.76
CA PHE A 66 -19.57 -12.75 -9.06
C PHE A 66 -20.97 -13.30 -9.39
N ILE A 67 -21.99 -12.88 -8.65
CA ILE A 67 -23.38 -13.32 -8.85
C ILE A 67 -23.93 -12.77 -10.16
N GLU A 68 -23.74 -11.48 -10.45
CA GLU A 68 -24.18 -10.86 -11.69
C GLU A 68 -23.55 -11.53 -12.90
N CYS A 69 -22.23 -11.76 -12.86
CA CYS A 69 -21.50 -12.44 -13.91
C CYS A 69 -22.07 -13.83 -14.16
N ARG A 70 -22.31 -14.63 -13.11
CA ARG A 70 -22.92 -15.95 -13.24
C ARG A 70 -24.33 -15.88 -13.80
N ASN A 71 -25.14 -14.92 -13.38
CA ASN A 71 -26.50 -14.78 -13.88
C ASN A 71 -26.51 -14.46 -15.38
N LEU A 72 -25.47 -13.80 -15.89
CA LEU A 72 -25.36 -13.37 -17.28
C LEU A 72 -24.66 -14.41 -18.17
N THR A 73 -23.59 -15.05 -17.70
CA THR A 73 -22.78 -16.01 -18.48
C THR A 73 -23.13 -17.48 -18.18
N GLY A 74 -23.86 -17.74 -17.10
CA GLY A 74 -24.17 -19.09 -16.59
C GLY A 74 -23.06 -19.71 -15.72
N THR A 75 -21.87 -19.11 -15.66
CA THR A 75 -20.70 -19.62 -14.91
C THR A 75 -20.06 -18.54 -14.05
N PHE A 76 -19.42 -18.93 -12.94
CA PHE A 76 -18.69 -17.96 -12.13
C PHE A 76 -17.43 -17.48 -12.88
N PRO A 77 -17.11 -16.18 -12.82
CA PRO A 77 -15.90 -15.63 -13.43
C PRO A 77 -14.65 -16.04 -12.62
N GLU A 78 -13.48 -15.95 -13.24
CA GLU A 78 -12.19 -15.94 -12.53
C GLU A 78 -11.91 -14.52 -11.99
N TYR A 79 -11.08 -14.40 -10.95
CA TYR A 79 -10.67 -13.09 -10.45
C TYR A 79 -9.81 -12.35 -11.48
N PRO A 80 -9.92 -11.02 -11.60
CA PRO A 80 -9.08 -10.26 -12.54
C PRO A 80 -7.59 -10.37 -12.21
N ASN A 81 -6.75 -10.36 -13.25
CA ASN A 81 -5.31 -10.50 -13.14
C ASN A 81 -4.67 -9.28 -12.46
N VAL A 82 -3.62 -9.51 -11.68
CA VAL A 82 -2.90 -8.44 -10.97
C VAL A 82 -2.26 -7.44 -11.94
N GLU A 83 -1.74 -7.92 -13.08
CA GLU A 83 -1.11 -7.08 -14.12
C GLU A 83 -2.12 -6.10 -14.78
N GLU A 84 -3.40 -6.45 -14.77
CA GLU A 84 -4.48 -5.63 -15.34
C GLU A 84 -5.15 -4.71 -14.30
N GLY A 85 -4.74 -4.79 -13.02
CA GLY A 85 -5.29 -4.00 -11.91
C GLY A 85 -6.05 -4.81 -10.87
N GLY A 86 -6.20 -6.13 -11.04
CA GLY A 86 -6.78 -7.03 -10.05
C GLY A 86 -8.23 -6.67 -9.66
N SER A 87 -8.57 -6.89 -8.39
CA SER A 87 -9.91 -6.58 -7.87
C SER A 87 -10.27 -5.09 -7.92
N ALA A 88 -9.32 -4.18 -8.12
CA ALA A 88 -9.60 -2.74 -8.24
C ALA A 88 -10.54 -2.44 -9.42
N ILE A 89 -10.49 -3.25 -10.48
CA ILE A 89 -11.35 -3.11 -11.66
C ILE A 89 -12.83 -3.37 -11.30
N ILE A 90 -13.10 -4.24 -10.31
CA ILE A 90 -14.45 -4.60 -9.87
C ILE A 90 -15.16 -3.41 -9.22
N PHE A 91 -14.41 -2.51 -8.56
CA PHE A 91 -14.95 -1.33 -7.90
C PHE A 91 -15.16 -0.13 -8.84
N SER A 92 -14.90 -0.30 -10.14
CA SER A 92 -15.17 0.74 -11.14
C SER A 92 -16.68 0.81 -11.41
N ASN A 93 -17.24 2.03 -11.51
CA ASN A 93 -18.64 2.24 -11.87
C ASN A 93 -18.88 1.90 -13.36
N LYS A 94 -18.95 0.60 -13.66
CA LYS A 94 -19.30 0.07 -14.98
C LYS A 94 -20.76 -0.36 -14.97
N THR A 95 -21.42 -0.21 -16.11
CA THR A 95 -22.76 -0.78 -16.28
C THR A 95 -22.67 -2.31 -16.33
N PRO A 96 -23.70 -3.06 -15.88
CA PRO A 96 -23.69 -4.52 -15.90
C PRO A 96 -23.38 -5.12 -17.29
N GLN A 97 -23.79 -4.43 -18.36
CA GLN A 97 -23.53 -4.80 -19.75
C GLN A 97 -22.04 -4.69 -20.12
N GLN A 98 -21.36 -3.63 -19.69
CA GLN A 98 -19.91 -3.48 -19.89
C GLN A 98 -19.13 -4.54 -19.12
N VAL A 99 -19.59 -4.86 -17.90
CA VAL A 99 -18.98 -5.94 -17.11
C VAL A 99 -19.09 -7.28 -17.83
N THR A 100 -20.23 -7.58 -18.46
CA THR A 100 -20.38 -8.83 -19.23
C THR A 100 -19.50 -8.91 -20.45
N GLU A 101 -19.39 -7.83 -21.22
CA GLU A 101 -18.56 -7.78 -22.41
C GLU A 101 -17.08 -8.00 -22.04
N ASP A 102 -16.61 -7.33 -20.99
CA ASP A 102 -15.25 -7.49 -20.46
C ASP A 102 -14.97 -8.95 -20.02
N ILE A 103 -15.93 -9.59 -19.34
CA ILE A 103 -15.76 -10.97 -18.85
C ILE A 103 -15.73 -11.98 -20.00
N ILE A 104 -16.63 -11.83 -20.97
CA ILE A 104 -16.67 -12.71 -22.13
C ILE A 104 -15.37 -12.56 -22.92
N ALA A 105 -14.91 -11.33 -23.16
CA ALA A 105 -13.64 -11.06 -23.85
C ALA A 105 -12.45 -11.69 -23.11
N ASN A 106 -12.37 -11.52 -21.79
CA ASN A 106 -11.29 -12.11 -20.99
C ASN A 106 -11.33 -13.65 -20.96
N GLN A 107 -12.51 -14.25 -20.84
CA GLN A 107 -12.66 -15.71 -20.90
C GLN A 107 -12.25 -16.27 -22.26
N GLU A 108 -12.60 -15.59 -23.35
CA GLU A 108 -12.19 -16.00 -24.70
C GLU A 108 -10.69 -15.88 -24.94
N GLU A 109 -10.05 -14.80 -24.48
CA GLU A 109 -8.60 -14.64 -24.58
C GLU A 109 -7.85 -15.67 -23.72
N GLU A 110 -8.31 -15.94 -22.49
CA GLU A 110 -7.74 -16.99 -21.66
C GLU A 110 -7.86 -18.38 -22.30
N GLU A 111 -9.01 -18.71 -22.90
CA GLU A 111 -9.19 -19.96 -23.62
C GLU A 111 -8.24 -20.09 -24.82
N LYS A 112 -8.02 -18.99 -25.56
CA LYS A 112 -7.05 -18.96 -26.66
C LYS A 112 -5.62 -19.15 -26.17
N ASP A 113 -5.24 -18.53 -25.06
CA ASP A 113 -3.89 -18.62 -24.52
C ASP A 113 -3.63 -19.98 -23.84
N LYS A 114 -4.61 -20.54 -23.14
CA LYS A 114 -4.58 -21.94 -22.64
C LYS A 114 -4.41 -22.92 -23.82
N LYS A 115 -5.09 -22.71 -24.96
CA LYS A 115 -4.90 -23.51 -26.19
C LYS A 115 -3.53 -23.32 -26.87
N LYS A 116 -2.95 -22.11 -26.85
CA LYS A 116 -1.59 -21.87 -27.36
C LYS A 116 -0.52 -22.49 -26.47
N ALA A 117 -0.70 -22.46 -25.14
CA ALA A 117 0.21 -23.08 -24.17
C ALA A 117 0.18 -24.62 -24.28
N ALA A 118 -0.99 -25.22 -24.50
CA ALA A 118 -1.13 -26.67 -24.72
C ALA A 118 -0.47 -27.16 -26.03
N LYS A 119 -0.30 -26.28 -27.03
CA LYS A 119 0.40 -26.60 -28.30
C LYS A 119 1.92 -26.42 -28.25
N LYS A 120 2.52 -25.88 -27.17
CA LYS A 120 3.98 -25.88 -27.01
C LYS A 120 4.44 -27.25 -26.48
N PRO A 121 5.28 -28.00 -27.23
CA PRO A 121 5.72 -29.32 -26.79
C PRO A 121 6.54 -29.23 -25.50
N LYS A 122 6.17 -30.02 -24.49
CA LYS A 122 6.98 -30.26 -23.28
C LYS A 122 8.39 -30.69 -23.70
N LYS A 123 9.38 -29.79 -23.58
CA LYS A 123 10.80 -30.18 -23.62
C LYS A 123 11.12 -30.96 -22.33
N PRO A 124 11.75 -32.14 -22.41
CA PRO A 124 12.05 -32.97 -21.25
C PRO A 124 13.08 -32.26 -20.36
N LYS A 125 12.75 -32.13 -19.08
CA LYS A 125 13.62 -31.63 -18.02
C LYS A 125 14.73 -32.66 -17.81
N LYS A 126 15.91 -32.41 -18.38
CA LYS A 126 17.11 -33.23 -18.18
C LYS A 126 17.65 -32.91 -16.79
N GLU A 127 17.51 -33.85 -15.85
CA GLU A 127 18.24 -33.86 -14.60
C GLU A 127 19.74 -33.69 -14.88
N LYS A 128 20.33 -32.66 -14.26
CA LYS A 128 21.78 -32.49 -14.19
C LYS A 128 22.12 -32.26 -12.73
N GLU A 129 22.16 -33.37 -12.01
CA GLU A 129 22.78 -33.47 -10.69
C GLU A 129 24.30 -33.41 -10.88
N LYS A 130 24.94 -32.32 -10.44
CA LYS A 130 26.40 -32.26 -10.16
C LYS A 130 26.69 -31.28 -9.02
N LYS A 131 26.67 -31.84 -7.81
CA LYS A 131 27.70 -31.83 -6.74
C LYS A 131 28.82 -30.75 -6.78
N GLY A 132 28.95 -30.06 -5.63
CA GLY A 132 30.17 -29.39 -5.10
C GLY A 132 30.09 -27.85 -5.04
N THR A 133 30.43 -27.12 -3.96
CA THR A 133 31.22 -27.41 -2.76
C THR A 133 31.08 -26.26 -1.72
N LYS A 134 31.06 -26.61 -0.42
CA LYS A 134 31.68 -25.95 0.77
C LYS A 134 31.26 -24.54 1.27
N GLU A 135 30.77 -24.49 2.54
CA GLU A 135 31.42 -23.92 3.76
C GLU A 135 31.28 -22.38 3.87
N LYS A 136 30.82 -21.71 4.93
CA LYS A 136 30.84 -21.88 6.40
C LYS A 136 29.73 -20.99 7.00
N THR A 137 29.17 -21.31 8.17
CA THR A 137 29.34 -20.45 9.35
C THR A 137 29.02 -21.25 10.61
N LYS A 138 29.96 -21.19 11.54
CA LYS A 138 29.82 -21.52 12.95
C LYS A 138 29.53 -20.22 13.68
#